data_AF-A0A645HIW9-F1
#
_entry.id   AF-A0A645HIW9-F1
#
_cell.length_a   1.000
_cell.length_b   1.000
_cell.length_c   1.000
_cell.angle_alpha   90.00
_cell.angle_beta   90.00
_cell.angle_gamma   90.00
#
_symmetry.space_group_name_H-M   'P 1'
#
loop_
_entity.id
_entity.type
_entity.pdbx_description
1 polymer ?
#
loop_
_entity_poly.entity_id
_entity_poly.type
_entity_poly.pdbx_seq_one_letter_code
_entity_poly.pdbx_strand_id
1 'polypeptide(L)'
;MRQGKLPLPSEDTEADMYALAIETMSKNGRNQYEISNFALPGYESQHNLTYWKNESYFGFGAGAHGYIDGIRYHNHGPIQQYLAPLRENSLPIIRQQQLSKNEQMEEEMILGLRTMVGVSQQHFADKFQIPLLDQYAAVISDLVAEGLLVIDGDRIRLSPRGVFLGNEVFRSFLM
;
A
#
# COMPACT_ATOMS: atom_id res chain seq x y z
N MET A 1 -28.91 26.30 -5.29
CA MET A 1 -27.44 26.37 -5.40
C MET A 1 -26.88 27.07 -4.17
N ARG A 2 -26.40 26.32 -3.16
CA ARG A 2 -25.87 26.86 -1.89
C ARG A 2 -24.53 26.16 -1.62
N GLN A 3 -23.49 26.97 -1.39
CA GLN A 3 -22.05 26.64 -1.40
C GLN A 3 -21.51 26.34 -2.81
N GLY A 4 -20.51 27.10 -3.26
CA GLY A 4 -19.81 26.90 -4.55
C GLY A 4 -18.96 25.62 -4.57
N LYS A 5 -19.55 24.50 -4.17
CA LYS A 5 -18.98 23.16 -4.26
C LYS A 5 -19.49 22.54 -5.54
N LEU A 6 -18.57 22.14 -6.41
CA LEU A 6 -18.90 21.33 -7.58
C LEU A 6 -19.49 20.00 -7.10
N PRO A 7 -20.52 19.47 -7.78
CA PRO A 7 -20.98 18.11 -7.50
C PRO A 7 -19.82 17.14 -7.78
N LEU A 8 -19.62 16.19 -6.87
CA LEU A 8 -18.68 15.10 -7.08
C LEU A 8 -19.26 14.11 -8.11
N PRO A 9 -18.41 13.43 -8.90
CA PRO A 9 -18.85 12.33 -9.76
C PRO A 9 -19.52 11.21 -8.94
N SER A 10 -20.32 10.37 -9.60
CA SER A 10 -20.80 9.12 -9.01
C SER A 10 -19.69 8.07 -8.99
N GLU A 11 -19.82 7.03 -8.18
CA GLU A 11 -18.88 5.89 -8.15
C GLU A 11 -18.71 5.25 -9.54
N ASP A 12 -19.80 5.07 -10.29
CA ASP A 12 -19.75 4.60 -11.68
C ASP A 12 -18.91 5.52 -12.58
N THR A 13 -19.08 6.84 -12.41
CA THR A 13 -18.31 7.82 -13.20
C THR A 13 -16.83 7.78 -12.82
N GLU A 14 -16.50 7.62 -11.53
CA GLU A 14 -15.11 7.47 -11.09
C GLU A 14 -14.47 6.20 -11.65
N ALA A 15 -15.22 5.08 -11.67
CA ALA A 15 -14.77 3.83 -12.27
C ALA A 15 -14.51 3.97 -13.78
N ASP A 16 -15.41 4.61 -14.53
CA ASP A 16 -15.24 4.88 -15.96
C ASP A 16 -14.02 5.79 -16.22
N MET A 17 -13.83 6.83 -15.41
CA MET A 17 -12.66 7.73 -15.51
C MET A 17 -11.35 6.98 -15.24
N TYR A 18 -11.35 6.09 -14.25
CA TYR A 18 -10.17 5.29 -13.91
C TYR A 18 -9.86 4.25 -15.00
N ALA A 19 -10.86 3.57 -15.55
CA ALA A 19 -10.71 2.67 -16.68
C ALA A 19 -10.12 3.39 -17.91
N LEU A 20 -10.64 4.59 -18.22
CA LEU A 20 -10.13 5.44 -19.29
C LEU A 20 -8.66 5.84 -19.05
N ALA A 21 -8.29 6.16 -17.81
CA ALA A 21 -6.92 6.49 -17.44
C ALA A 21 -5.98 5.30 -17.67
N ILE A 22 -6.36 4.09 -17.22
CA ILE A 22 -5.57 2.87 -17.43
C ILE A 22 -5.35 2.62 -18.93
N GLU A 23 -6.41 2.65 -19.73
CA GLU A 23 -6.33 2.41 -21.17
C GLU A 23 -5.44 3.46 -21.86
N THR A 24 -5.65 4.74 -21.54
CA THR A 24 -4.91 5.85 -22.16
C THR A 24 -3.43 5.78 -21.82
N MET A 25 -3.08 5.52 -20.56
CA MET A 25 -1.69 5.42 -20.12
C MET A 25 -0.99 4.23 -20.78
N SER A 26 -1.64 3.07 -20.78
CA SER A 26 -1.10 1.84 -21.40
C SER A 26 -0.83 2.03 -22.90
N LYS A 27 -1.76 2.63 -23.64
CA LYS A 27 -1.58 2.96 -25.07
C LYS A 27 -0.38 3.89 -25.34
N ASN A 28 0.02 4.68 -24.35
CA ASN A 28 1.16 5.58 -24.42
C ASN A 28 2.43 5.00 -23.75
N GLY A 29 2.48 3.67 -23.55
CA GLY A 29 3.63 2.96 -23.02
C GLY A 29 3.87 3.16 -21.52
N ARG A 30 2.90 3.72 -20.79
CA ARG A 30 2.97 3.91 -19.35
C ARG A 30 2.21 2.80 -18.65
N ASN A 31 2.95 1.91 -18.00
CA ASN A 31 2.39 0.79 -17.28
C ASN A 31 1.92 1.23 -15.91
N GLN A 32 0.76 0.72 -15.50
CA GLN A 32 0.35 0.79 -14.10
C GLN A 32 1.28 -0.11 -13.30
N TYR A 33 2.04 0.47 -12.36
CA TYR A 33 2.92 -0.32 -11.49
C TYR A 33 2.32 -0.49 -10.10
N GLU A 34 1.40 0.38 -9.71
CA GLU A 34 0.58 0.31 -8.49
C GLU A 34 -0.78 0.98 -8.72
N ILE A 35 -1.73 0.81 -7.79
CA ILE A 35 -3.14 1.23 -7.93
C ILE A 35 -3.28 2.65 -8.49
N SER A 36 -2.56 3.64 -7.97
CA SER A 36 -2.83 5.05 -8.32
C SER A 36 -1.86 5.65 -9.34
N ASN A 37 -0.79 4.97 -9.74
CA ASN A 37 0.29 5.55 -10.54
C ASN A 37 0.73 4.69 -11.72
N PHE A 38 1.18 5.41 -12.74
CA PHE A 38 1.64 4.89 -14.03
C PHE A 38 3.04 5.44 -14.31
N ALA A 39 3.89 4.63 -14.93
CA ALA A 39 5.24 5.05 -15.29
C ALA A 39 5.70 4.40 -16.60
N LEU A 40 6.66 5.02 -17.27
CA LEU A 40 7.45 4.33 -18.26
C LEU A 40 8.29 3.24 -17.55
N PRO A 41 8.60 2.11 -18.21
CA PRO A 41 9.48 1.10 -17.62
C PRO A 41 10.79 1.70 -17.12
N GLY A 42 11.13 1.45 -15.86
CA GLY A 42 12.35 1.97 -15.22
C GLY A 42 12.22 3.37 -14.62
N TYR A 43 11.04 4.01 -14.72
CA TYR A 43 10.74 5.31 -14.12
C TYR A 43 9.69 5.21 -13.00
N GLU A 44 9.47 4.02 -12.46
CA GLU A 44 8.58 3.80 -11.33
C GLU A 44 9.12 4.54 -10.10
N SER A 45 8.21 5.13 -9.31
CA SER A 45 8.56 5.84 -8.09
C SER A 45 9.15 4.87 -7.07
N GLN A 46 10.47 4.95 -6.87
CA GLN A 46 11.15 4.14 -5.85
C GLN A 46 10.60 4.44 -4.45
N HIS A 47 10.28 5.72 -4.18
CA HIS A 47 9.68 6.13 -2.92
C HIS A 47 8.33 5.44 -2.65
N ASN A 48 7.43 5.41 -3.64
CA ASN A 48 6.14 4.74 -3.48
C ASN A 48 6.33 3.23 -3.32
N LEU A 49 7.21 2.65 -4.13
CA LEU A 49 7.50 1.22 -4.08
C LEU A 49 8.10 0.78 -2.75
N THR A 50 8.94 1.59 -2.09
CA THR A 50 9.45 1.28 -0.74
C THR A 50 8.30 1.11 0.26
N TYR A 51 7.29 1.99 0.23
CA TYR A 51 6.11 1.80 1.08
C TYR A 51 5.32 0.55 0.72
N TRP A 52 5.09 0.31 -0.57
CA TRP A 52 4.27 -0.81 -1.03
C TRP A 52 4.95 -2.18 -0.87
N LYS A 53 6.29 -2.21 -0.84
CA LYS A 53 7.08 -3.39 -0.48
C LYS A 53 7.22 -3.59 1.03
N ASN A 54 6.58 -2.73 1.83
CA ASN A 54 6.64 -2.79 3.29
C ASN A 54 8.11 -2.84 3.79
N GLU A 55 8.96 -2.03 3.15
CA GLU A 55 10.37 -1.87 3.50
C GLU A 55 10.52 -0.80 4.58
N SER A 56 11.65 -0.81 5.28
CA SER A 56 11.94 0.23 6.26
C SER A 56 12.27 1.57 5.58
N TYR A 57 11.79 2.66 6.17
CA TYR A 57 12.06 4.02 5.74
C TYR A 57 12.09 4.99 6.91
N PHE A 58 12.92 6.03 6.78
CA PHE A 58 13.00 7.11 7.75
C PHE A 58 12.02 8.23 7.41
N GLY A 59 11.26 8.67 8.41
CA GLY A 59 10.44 9.87 8.37
C GLY A 59 11.17 11.09 8.94
N PHE A 60 11.53 12.04 8.07
CA PHE A 60 12.14 13.31 8.46
C PHE A 60 11.19 14.48 8.25
N GLY A 61 11.25 15.45 9.16
CA GLY A 61 10.41 16.64 9.11
C GLY A 61 9.17 16.55 9.98
N ALA A 62 8.53 17.72 10.15
CA ALA A 62 7.34 17.87 10.97
C ALA A 62 6.15 17.10 10.36
N GLY A 63 5.50 16.27 11.16
CA GLY A 63 4.39 15.40 10.75
C GLY A 63 4.80 14.17 9.94
N ALA A 64 6.09 13.93 9.73
CA ALA A 64 6.54 12.76 8.99
C ALA A 64 6.34 11.47 9.79
N HIS A 65 6.02 10.40 9.06
CA HIS A 65 5.96 9.04 9.57
C HIS A 65 7.20 8.27 9.14
N GLY A 66 7.64 7.33 9.98
CA GLY A 66 8.71 6.39 9.66
C GLY A 66 8.35 4.99 10.09
N TYR A 67 9.02 4.02 9.49
CA TYR A 67 8.86 2.60 9.80
C TYR A 67 10.22 1.92 9.73
N ILE A 68 10.72 1.42 10.85
CA ILE A 68 12.07 0.81 10.94
C ILE A 68 11.98 -0.40 11.85
N ASP A 69 12.44 -1.55 11.40
CA ASP A 69 12.55 -2.78 12.20
C ASP A 69 11.26 -3.16 12.95
N GLY A 70 10.10 -3.01 12.28
CA GLY A 70 8.79 -3.29 12.87
C GLY A 70 8.26 -2.18 13.79
N ILE A 71 8.98 -1.06 13.93
CA ILE A 71 8.57 0.10 14.72
C ILE A 71 8.03 1.18 13.80
N ARG A 72 6.74 1.48 13.94
CA ARG A 72 6.12 2.66 13.35
C ARG A 72 6.26 3.83 14.29
N TYR A 73 6.76 4.95 13.80
CA TYR A 73 6.84 6.20 14.55
C TYR A 73 6.28 7.36 13.74
N HIS A 74 5.91 8.44 14.44
CA HIS A 74 5.61 9.70 13.77
C HIS A 74 6.14 10.88 14.56
N ASN A 75 6.55 11.90 13.81
CA ASN A 75 7.08 13.13 14.34
C ASN A 75 5.96 14.10 14.71
N HIS A 76 6.25 15.05 15.60
CA HIS A 76 5.33 16.15 15.87
C HIS A 76 4.94 16.90 14.58
N GLY A 77 3.64 17.11 14.38
CA GLY A 77 3.08 17.84 13.23
C GLY A 77 3.37 19.35 13.27
N PRO A 78 3.01 20.07 14.36
CA PRO A 78 3.30 21.49 14.46
C PRO A 78 4.81 21.76 14.49
N ILE A 79 5.30 22.63 13.61
CA ILE A 79 6.74 22.87 13.43
C ILE A 79 7.47 23.26 14.72
N GLN A 80 6.83 24.03 15.61
CA GLN A 80 7.46 24.42 16.88
C GLN A 80 7.63 23.23 17.84
N GLN A 81 6.67 22.30 17.85
CA GLN A 81 6.75 21.08 18.64
C GLN A 81 7.74 20.08 18.04
N TYR A 82 7.91 20.09 16.72
CA TYR A 82 8.97 19.34 16.04
C TYR A 82 10.36 19.87 16.39
N LEU A 83 10.55 21.19 16.42
CA LEU A 83 11.86 21.80 16.65
C LEU A 83 12.30 21.81 18.13
N ALA A 84 11.36 21.84 19.08
CA ALA A 84 11.68 21.89 20.51
C ALA A 84 12.62 20.76 20.99
N PRO A 85 12.28 19.46 20.81
CA PRO A 85 13.15 18.35 21.23
C PRO A 85 14.49 18.32 20.46
N LEU A 86 14.49 18.72 19.18
CA LEU A 86 15.71 18.78 18.37
C LEU A 86 16.74 19.78 18.91
N ARG A 87 16.29 20.91 19.47
CA ARG A 87 17.18 21.89 20.14
C ARG A 87 17.85 21.33 21.39
N GLU A 88 17.28 20.28 21.96
CA GLU A 88 17.77 19.57 23.14
C GLU A 88 18.49 18.26 22.79
N ASN A 89 18.83 18.03 21.50
CA ASN A 89 19.42 16.79 20.98
C ASN A 89 18.56 15.54 21.23
N SER A 90 17.24 15.68 21.23
CA SER A 90 16.28 14.57 21.31
C SER A 90 15.47 14.44 20.02
N LEU A 91 14.99 13.22 19.74
CA LEU A 91 14.19 12.97 18.53
C LEU A 91 12.77 13.55 18.69
N PRO A 92 12.19 14.13 17.63
CA PRO A 92 10.89 14.79 17.67
C PRO A 92 9.72 13.81 17.51
N ILE A 93 9.85 12.61 18.08
CA ILE A 93 8.88 11.52 17.98
C ILE A 93 7.81 11.72 19.05
N ILE A 94 6.56 11.89 18.62
CA ILE A 94 5.44 12.03 19.56
C ILE A 94 4.93 10.66 20.02
N ARG A 95 4.96 9.66 19.14
CA ARG A 95 4.55 8.29 19.45
C ARG A 95 5.28 7.29 18.55
N GLN A 96 5.57 6.14 19.13
CA GLN A 96 6.01 4.95 18.41
C GLN A 96 5.18 3.73 18.84
N GLN A 97 5.08 2.75 17.94
CA GLN A 97 4.40 1.48 18.16
C GLN A 97 5.28 0.37 17.56
N GLN A 98 5.60 -0.63 18.39
CA GLN A 98 6.13 -1.90 17.89
C GLN A 98 4.95 -2.70 17.33
N LEU A 99 5.03 -3.08 16.07
CA LEU A 99 4.06 -3.96 15.44
C LEU A 99 4.35 -5.40 15.85
N SER A 100 3.29 -6.12 16.19
CA SER A 100 3.30 -7.58 16.32
C SER A 100 3.61 -8.22 14.98
N LYS A 101 4.01 -9.49 15.01
CA LYS A 101 4.29 -10.25 13.79
C LYS A 101 3.06 -10.36 12.88
N ASN A 102 1.87 -10.49 13.47
CA ASN A 102 0.61 -10.55 12.72
C ASN A 102 0.34 -9.21 12.02
N GLU A 103 0.41 -8.08 12.72
CA GLU A 103 0.25 -6.75 12.11
C GLU A 103 1.25 -6.53 10.95
N GLN A 104 2.50 -7.01 11.09
CA GLN A 104 3.47 -6.89 10.00
C GLN A 104 3.12 -7.76 8.78
N MET A 105 2.58 -8.96 8.98
CA MET A 105 2.11 -9.84 7.90
C MET A 105 0.86 -9.27 7.21
N GLU A 106 -0.07 -8.72 7.99
CA GLU A 106 -1.25 -8.02 7.47
C GLU A 106 -0.85 -6.84 6.60
N GLU A 107 0.10 -6.03 7.07
CA GLU A 107 0.64 -4.90 6.31
C GLU A 107 1.39 -5.35 5.05
N GLU A 108 2.13 -6.46 5.08
CA GLU A 108 2.74 -7.02 3.87
C GLU A 108 1.69 -7.31 2.79
N MET A 109 0.57 -7.94 3.18
CA MET A 109 -0.51 -8.26 2.26
C MET A 109 -1.22 -7.00 1.75
N ILE A 110 -1.61 -6.11 2.66
CA ILE A 110 -2.35 -4.89 2.33
C ILE A 110 -1.53 -3.96 1.45
N LEU A 111 -0.24 -3.77 1.75
CA LEU A 111 0.64 -2.87 1.01
C LEU A 111 1.12 -3.49 -0.30
N GLY A 112 1.53 -4.76 -0.28
CA GLY A 112 2.07 -5.45 -1.45
C GLY A 112 1.03 -5.64 -2.56
N LEU A 113 -0.23 -5.91 -2.20
CA LEU A 113 -1.34 -6.03 -3.16
C LEU A 113 -1.72 -4.70 -3.83
N ARG A 114 -1.21 -3.56 -3.35
CA ARG A 114 -1.36 -2.26 -4.06
C ARG A 114 -0.48 -2.20 -5.31
N THR A 115 0.52 -3.06 -5.43
CA THR A 115 1.38 -3.15 -6.62
C THR A 115 0.78 -4.13 -7.64
N MET A 116 1.00 -3.88 -8.93
CA MET A 116 0.51 -4.79 -9.98
C MET A 116 1.25 -6.13 -9.99
N VAL A 117 2.45 -6.20 -9.43
CA VAL A 117 3.20 -7.45 -9.27
C VAL A 117 2.72 -8.27 -8.07
N GLY A 118 2.06 -7.64 -7.10
CA GLY A 118 1.55 -8.27 -5.89
C GLY A 118 2.64 -8.82 -4.95
N VAL A 119 2.21 -9.69 -4.05
CA VAL A 119 3.03 -10.26 -2.97
C VAL A 119 3.71 -11.53 -3.45
N SER A 120 5.01 -11.68 -3.17
CA SER A 120 5.76 -12.93 -3.41
C SER A 120 5.60 -13.87 -2.25
N GLN A 121 5.20 -15.12 -2.52
CA GLN A 121 5.08 -16.16 -1.53
C GLN A 121 6.43 -16.51 -0.91
N GLN A 122 7.48 -16.61 -1.72
CA GLN A 122 8.84 -16.86 -1.26
C GLN A 122 9.35 -15.71 -0.38
N HIS A 123 9.20 -14.46 -0.82
CA HIS A 123 9.64 -13.30 -0.03
C HIS A 123 8.91 -13.24 1.32
N PHE A 124 7.61 -13.48 1.33
CA PHE A 124 6.82 -13.52 2.55
C PHE A 124 7.33 -14.61 3.50
N ALA A 125 7.58 -15.82 2.97
CA ALA A 125 8.11 -16.93 3.76
C ALA A 125 9.50 -16.62 4.34
N ASP A 126 10.39 -16.01 3.55
CA ASP A 126 11.72 -15.61 4.01
C ASP A 126 11.65 -14.52 5.08
N LYS A 127 10.77 -13.52 4.91
CA LYS A 127 10.63 -12.38 5.82
C LYS A 127 10.01 -12.79 7.16
N PHE A 128 8.97 -13.62 7.13
CA PHE A 128 8.20 -13.98 8.33
C PHE A 128 8.48 -15.38 8.86
N GLN A 129 9.28 -16.20 8.17
CA GLN A 129 9.57 -17.59 8.54
C GLN A 129 8.28 -18.43 8.67
N ILE A 130 7.27 -18.10 7.88
CA ILE A 130 5.95 -18.75 7.82
C ILE A 130 5.51 -18.75 6.34
N PRO A 131 5.15 -19.88 5.74
CA PRO A 131 4.61 -19.90 4.39
C PRO A 131 3.32 -19.05 4.28
N LEU A 132 3.23 -18.23 3.24
CA LEU A 132 2.09 -17.32 3.06
C LEU A 132 0.74 -18.06 3.06
N LEU A 133 0.69 -19.20 2.35
CA LEU A 133 -0.53 -20.00 2.27
C LEU A 133 -0.91 -20.66 3.60
N ASP A 134 0.05 -20.95 4.48
CA ASP A 134 -0.29 -21.48 5.81
C ASP A 134 -1.04 -20.44 6.64
N GLN A 135 -0.72 -19.15 6.45
CA GLN A 135 -1.35 -18.03 7.15
C GLN A 135 -2.67 -17.58 6.52
N TYR A 136 -2.77 -17.59 5.19
CA TYR A 136 -3.85 -16.91 4.46
C TYR A 136 -4.59 -17.78 3.42
N ALA A 137 -4.41 -19.11 3.41
CA ALA A 137 -5.02 -19.99 2.40
C ALA A 137 -6.53 -19.78 2.22
N ALA A 138 -7.29 -19.69 3.31
CA ALA A 138 -8.74 -19.51 3.24
C ALA A 138 -9.11 -18.19 2.55
N VAL A 139 -8.57 -17.06 3.04
CA VAL A 139 -8.80 -15.72 2.47
C VAL A 139 -8.43 -15.65 1.00
N ILE A 140 -7.27 -16.22 0.63
CA ILE A 140 -6.79 -16.21 -0.76
C ILE A 140 -7.69 -17.07 -1.64
N SER A 141 -8.06 -18.27 -1.18
CA SER A 141 -8.95 -19.17 -1.93
C SER A 141 -10.30 -18.50 -2.21
N ASP A 142 -10.88 -17.84 -1.22
CA ASP A 142 -12.18 -17.15 -1.36
C ASP A 142 -12.07 -16.00 -2.38
N LEU A 143 -11.06 -15.15 -2.25
CA LEU A 143 -10.86 -14.01 -3.17
C LEU A 143 -10.49 -14.45 -4.59
N VAL A 144 -9.82 -15.59 -4.76
CA VAL A 144 -9.57 -16.20 -6.08
C VAL A 144 -10.87 -16.74 -6.68
N ALA A 145 -11.70 -17.42 -5.88
CA ALA A 145 -13.01 -17.92 -6.31
C ALA A 145 -13.95 -16.77 -6.72
N GLU A 146 -13.87 -15.63 -6.04
CA GLU A 146 -14.58 -14.40 -6.40
C GLU A 146 -14.00 -13.68 -7.63
N GLY A 147 -12.83 -14.10 -8.11
CA GLY A 147 -12.13 -13.49 -9.25
C GLY A 147 -11.47 -12.15 -8.93
N LEU A 148 -11.18 -11.86 -7.66
CA LEU A 148 -10.54 -10.63 -7.20
C LEU A 148 -9.02 -10.77 -7.08
N LEU A 149 -8.53 -11.97 -6.80
CA LEU A 149 -7.09 -12.30 -6.81
C LEU A 149 -6.75 -13.30 -7.92
N VAL A 150 -5.48 -13.30 -8.31
CA VAL A 150 -4.88 -14.31 -9.18
C VAL A 150 -3.57 -14.78 -8.55
N ILE A 151 -3.36 -16.10 -8.58
CA ILE A 151 -2.07 -16.73 -8.26
C ILE A 151 -1.32 -16.92 -9.57
N ASP A 152 -0.18 -16.24 -9.70
CA ASP A 152 0.65 -16.19 -10.91
C ASP A 152 2.07 -16.63 -10.56
N GLY A 153 2.29 -17.95 -10.60
CA GLY A 153 3.52 -18.57 -10.11
C GLY A 153 3.74 -18.29 -8.62
N ASP A 154 4.85 -17.61 -8.30
CA ASP A 154 5.20 -17.20 -6.94
C ASP A 154 4.37 -16.00 -6.42
N ARG A 155 3.65 -15.29 -7.30
CA ARG A 155 2.97 -14.03 -6.93
C ARG A 155 1.49 -14.21 -6.66
N ILE A 156 0.98 -13.51 -5.66
CA ILE A 156 -0.45 -13.28 -5.43
C ILE A 156 -0.71 -11.81 -5.69
N ARG A 157 -1.59 -11.51 -6.65
CA ARG A 157 -1.87 -10.14 -7.09
C ARG A 157 -3.34 -9.92 -7.38
N LEU A 158 -3.75 -8.66 -7.37
CA LEU A 158 -5.09 -8.28 -7.81
C LEU A 158 -5.33 -8.71 -9.27
N SER A 159 -6.53 -9.21 -9.54
CA SER A 159 -7.04 -9.34 -10.90
C SER A 159 -7.41 -7.96 -11.46
N PRO A 160 -7.64 -7.82 -12.78
CA PRO A 160 -8.16 -6.56 -13.34
C PRO A 160 -9.44 -6.07 -12.64
N ARG A 161 -10.32 -6.98 -12.21
CA ARG A 161 -11.51 -6.63 -11.41
C ARG A 161 -11.14 -6.28 -9.97
N GLY A 162 -10.21 -7.03 -9.38
CA GLY A 162 -9.71 -6.78 -8.01
C GLY A 162 -9.08 -5.41 -7.84
N VAL A 163 -8.50 -4.82 -8.89
CA VAL A 163 -7.94 -3.45 -8.86
C VAL A 163 -9.02 -2.39 -8.53
N PHE A 164 -10.25 -2.56 -9.00
CA PHE A 164 -11.36 -1.64 -8.69
C PHE A 164 -11.92 -1.87 -7.27
N LEU A 165 -11.77 -3.09 -6.75
CA LEU A 165 -12.28 -3.49 -5.43
C LEU A 165 -11.16 -3.68 -4.41
N GLY A 166 -10.01 -3.01 -4.61
CA GLY A 166 -8.80 -3.24 -3.82
C GLY A 166 -9.02 -3.09 -2.32
N ASN A 167 -9.78 -2.07 -1.89
CA ASN A 167 -10.06 -1.85 -0.47
C ASN A 167 -10.86 -3.01 0.17
N GLU A 168 -11.76 -3.64 -0.57
CA GLU A 168 -12.49 -4.82 -0.10
C GLU A 168 -11.54 -6.01 0.07
N VAL A 169 -10.68 -6.25 -0.93
CA VAL A 169 -9.65 -7.29 -0.88
C VAL A 169 -8.71 -7.08 0.32
N PHE A 170 -8.21 -5.85 0.53
CA PHE A 170 -7.28 -5.53 1.61
C PHE A 170 -7.87 -5.81 2.98
N ARG A 171 -9.15 -5.47 3.16
CA ARG A 171 -9.84 -5.68 4.44
C ARG A 171 -9.90 -7.15 4.84
N SER A 172 -10.00 -8.07 3.88
CA SER A 172 -10.07 -9.51 4.14
C SER A 172 -8.78 -10.09 4.74
N PHE A 173 -7.66 -9.36 4.69
CA PHE A 173 -6.39 -9.78 5.29
C PHE A 173 -6.19 -9.32 6.73
N LEU A 174 -7.06 -8.45 7.28
CA LEU A 174 -7.02 -8.03 8.67
C LEU A 174 -7.59 -9.14 9.58
N MET A 175 -6.85 -9.53 10.63
CA MET A 175 -7.28 -10.57 11.59
C MET A 175 -7.88 -10.00 12.87
#